data_AF-A0A2V7J3M9-F1
#
_entry.id   AF-A0A2V7J3M9-F1
#
_cell.length_a   1.000
_cell.length_b   1.000
_cell.length_c   1.000
_cell.angle_alpha   90.00
_cell.angle_beta   90.00
_cell.angle_gamma   90.00
#
_symmetry.space_group_name_H-M   'P 1'
#
loop_
_entity.id
_entity.type
_entity.pdbx_description
1 polymer ?
#
loop_
_entity_poly.entity_id
_entity_poly.type
_entity_poly.pdbx_seq_one_letter_code
_entity_poly.pdbx_strand_id
1 'polypeptide(L)'
;MVTRYLTRRLAEEKPLPDLLVIDGGKGQLGAALDAARSVGQEQLPIVSLAKREEEIFLPGRVQPLALSRRSPSLKLLQRARDEAHRFAVSYSRKRRSRRTITSELLAIPGIGPNRRRVLLERFGSLAGVKTATSAEIAALPGFSVKLAERILDRLQLRV
;
A
#
# COMPACT_ATOMS: atom_id res chain seq x y z
N MET A 1 9.76 -7.05 -4.31
CA MET A 1 8.33 -6.80 -4.66
C MET A 1 8.00 -7.35 -6.05
N VAL A 2 8.81 -7.04 -7.07
CA VAL A 2 8.66 -7.53 -8.45
C VAL A 2 8.60 -9.07 -8.51
N THR A 3 9.55 -9.77 -7.87
CA THR A 3 9.54 -11.25 -7.77
C THR A 3 8.19 -11.77 -7.29
N ARG A 4 7.70 -11.24 -6.14
CA ARG A 4 6.40 -11.63 -5.57
C ARG A 4 5.23 -11.39 -6.54
N TYR A 5 5.23 -10.27 -7.27
CA TYR A 5 4.18 -9.97 -8.24
C TYR A 5 4.19 -10.99 -9.39
N LEU A 6 5.36 -11.24 -9.99
CA LEU A 6 5.51 -12.15 -11.11
C LEU A 6 5.21 -13.60 -10.71
N THR A 7 5.82 -14.09 -9.63
CA THR A 7 5.56 -15.44 -9.10
C THR A 7 4.07 -15.67 -8.86
N ARG A 8 3.38 -14.67 -8.26
CA ARG A 8 1.95 -14.78 -8.01
C ARG A 8 1.13 -14.84 -9.30
N ARG A 9 1.48 -14.05 -10.32
CA ARG A 9 0.78 -14.06 -11.61
C ARG A 9 0.94 -15.40 -12.33
N LEU A 10 2.16 -15.94 -12.31
CA LEU A 10 2.45 -17.25 -12.88
C LEU A 10 1.69 -18.37 -12.15
N ALA A 11 1.72 -18.38 -10.82
CA ALA A 11 1.01 -19.37 -10.02
C ALA A 11 -0.53 -19.29 -10.16
N GLU A 12 -1.07 -18.11 -10.42
CA GLU A 12 -2.50 -17.90 -10.67
C GLU A 12 -2.88 -18.02 -12.16
N GLU A 13 -1.94 -18.42 -13.05
CA GLU A 13 -2.12 -18.51 -14.51
C GLU A 13 -2.71 -17.23 -15.14
N LYS A 14 -2.34 -16.07 -14.58
CA LYS A 14 -2.80 -14.76 -15.06
C LYS A 14 -1.85 -14.19 -16.09
N PRO A 15 -2.36 -13.44 -17.08
CA PRO A 15 -1.52 -12.78 -18.06
C PRO A 15 -0.53 -11.82 -17.38
N LEU A 16 0.69 -11.81 -17.90
CA LEU A 16 1.71 -10.82 -17.58
C LEU A 16 1.42 -9.52 -18.34
N PRO A 17 1.88 -8.37 -17.83
CA PRO A 17 1.73 -7.11 -18.55
C PRO A 17 2.63 -7.08 -19.78
N ASP A 18 2.22 -6.34 -20.82
CA ASP A 18 3.07 -6.11 -22.00
C ASP A 18 4.30 -5.25 -21.69
N LEU A 19 4.23 -4.44 -20.62
CA LEU A 19 5.31 -3.60 -20.14
C LEU A 19 5.22 -3.42 -18.62
N LEU A 20 6.33 -3.65 -17.93
CA LEU A 20 6.48 -3.31 -16.52
C LEU A 20 7.24 -1.98 -16.37
N VAL A 21 6.61 -1.01 -15.71
CA VAL A 21 7.23 0.30 -15.41
C VAL A 21 7.58 0.36 -13.93
N ILE A 22 8.86 0.59 -13.64
CA ILE A 22 9.39 0.69 -12.27
C ILE A 22 9.51 2.17 -11.87
N ASP A 23 8.98 2.53 -10.71
CA ASP A 23 9.15 3.86 -10.13
C ASP A 23 10.57 4.01 -9.58
N GLY A 24 11.42 4.64 -10.41
CA GLY A 24 12.72 5.18 -10.03
C GLY A 24 13.87 4.85 -10.98
N GLY A 25 15.11 4.82 -10.47
CA GLY A 25 16.33 4.93 -11.28
C GLY A 25 16.93 3.62 -11.79
N LYS A 26 18.09 3.72 -12.45
CA LYS A 26 18.84 2.60 -13.03
C LYS A 26 19.07 1.41 -12.08
N GLY A 27 19.36 1.67 -10.81
CA GLY A 27 19.54 0.61 -9.81
C GLY A 27 18.27 -0.21 -9.56
N GLN A 28 17.10 0.45 -9.56
CA GLN A 28 15.81 -0.23 -9.40
C GLN A 28 15.41 -0.99 -10.66
N LEU A 29 15.76 -0.47 -11.85
CA LEU A 29 15.63 -1.24 -13.09
C LEU A 29 16.45 -2.53 -13.03
N GLY A 30 17.72 -2.47 -12.60
CA GLY A 30 18.58 -3.65 -12.44
C GLY A 30 17.95 -4.70 -11.52
N ALA A 31 17.50 -4.29 -10.33
CA ALA A 31 16.84 -5.19 -9.39
C ALA A 31 15.54 -5.81 -9.94
N ALA A 32 14.79 -5.08 -10.77
CA ALA A 32 13.59 -5.60 -11.41
C ALA A 32 13.91 -6.62 -12.51
N LEU A 33 14.98 -6.41 -13.27
CA LEU A 33 15.48 -7.36 -14.26
C LEU A 33 15.97 -8.65 -13.59
N ASP A 34 16.74 -8.55 -12.50
CA ASP A 34 17.16 -9.72 -11.71
C ASP A 34 15.96 -10.51 -11.17
N ALA A 35 14.95 -9.79 -10.68
CA ALA A 35 13.71 -10.40 -10.20
C ALA A 35 12.97 -11.16 -11.31
N ALA A 36 12.88 -10.58 -12.51
CA ALA A 36 12.26 -11.23 -13.65
C ALA A 36 13.05 -12.47 -14.12
N ARG A 37 14.38 -12.38 -14.16
CA ARG A 37 15.27 -13.53 -14.43
C ARG A 37 15.06 -14.68 -13.45
N SER A 38 14.98 -14.36 -12.15
CA SER A 38 14.82 -15.39 -11.11
C SER A 38 13.53 -16.22 -11.23
N VAL A 39 12.56 -15.76 -12.01
CA VAL A 39 11.27 -16.44 -12.24
C VAL A 39 11.07 -16.84 -13.70
N GLY A 40 12.13 -16.84 -14.51
CA GLY A 40 12.10 -17.25 -15.92
C GLY A 40 11.39 -16.28 -16.86
N GLN A 41 11.27 -15.00 -16.50
CA GLN A 41 10.57 -13.96 -17.27
C GLN A 41 11.53 -12.90 -17.83
N GLU A 42 12.67 -13.34 -18.37
CA GLU A 42 13.73 -12.44 -18.85
C GLU A 42 13.31 -11.58 -20.05
N GLN A 43 12.34 -12.08 -20.83
CA GLN A 43 11.84 -11.43 -22.03
C GLN A 43 10.76 -10.37 -21.75
N LEU A 44 10.26 -10.29 -20.51
CA LEU A 44 9.28 -9.29 -20.12
C LEU A 44 9.88 -7.89 -20.32
N PRO A 45 9.24 -6.98 -21.08
CA PRO A 45 9.72 -5.62 -21.22
C PRO A 45 9.65 -4.89 -19.86
N ILE A 46 10.78 -4.39 -19.39
CA ILE A 46 10.87 -3.62 -18.14
C ILE A 46 11.60 -2.30 -18.40
N VAL A 47 11.01 -1.21 -17.95
CA VAL A 47 11.62 0.13 -17.95
C VAL A 47 11.51 0.76 -16.56
N SER A 48 12.30 1.79 -16.29
CA SER A 48 12.11 2.60 -15.09
C SER A 48 11.99 4.08 -15.41
N LEU A 49 11.21 4.81 -14.61
CA LEU A 49 11.01 6.25 -14.74
C LEU A 49 11.54 6.95 -13.48
N ALA A 50 12.60 7.74 -13.62
CA ALA A 50 13.17 8.49 -12.49
C ALA A 50 12.38 9.78 -12.23
N LYS A 51 12.05 10.03 -10.96
CA LYS A 51 11.15 11.13 -10.56
C LYS A 51 11.71 12.55 -10.73
N ARG A 52 13.03 12.74 -10.67
CA ARG A 52 13.63 14.09 -10.69
C ARG A 52 13.66 14.67 -12.11
N GLU A 53 14.19 13.90 -13.04
CA GLU A 53 14.42 14.36 -14.42
C GLU A 53 13.43 13.76 -15.43
N GLU A 54 12.49 12.93 -14.98
CA GLU A 54 11.50 12.25 -15.85
C GLU A 54 12.17 11.41 -16.95
N GLU A 55 13.36 10.91 -16.64
CA GLU A 55 14.21 10.09 -17.51
C GLU A 55 13.77 8.64 -17.50
N ILE A 56 13.72 8.04 -18.69
CA ILE A 56 13.33 6.64 -18.88
C ILE A 56 14.59 5.80 -19.03
N PHE A 57 14.82 4.87 -18.10
CA PHE A 57 15.92 3.92 -18.20
C PHE A 57 15.46 2.66 -18.91
N LEU A 58 16.26 2.25 -19.91
CA LEU A 58 16.03 1.07 -20.73
C LEU A 58 17.12 0.03 -20.44
N PRO A 59 16.79 -1.28 -20.42
CA PRO A 59 17.77 -2.34 -20.31
C PRO A 59 18.82 -2.23 -21.41
N GLY A 60 20.09 -2.47 -21.05
CA GLY A 60 21.21 -2.45 -22.01
C GLY A 60 21.63 -1.05 -22.49
N ARG A 61 20.99 0.04 -22.05
CA ARG A 61 21.41 1.40 -22.40
C ARG A 61 22.16 2.08 -21.27
N VAL A 62 23.25 2.76 -21.61
CA VAL A 62 24.05 3.55 -20.65
C VAL A 62 23.32 4.83 -20.29
N GLN A 63 22.87 5.57 -21.31
CA GLN A 63 22.15 6.83 -21.16
C GLN A 63 20.63 6.59 -21.11
N PRO A 64 19.90 7.37 -20.29
CA PRO A 64 18.45 7.33 -20.28
C PRO A 64 17.86 7.91 -21.58
N LEU A 65 16.65 7.49 -21.89
CA LEU A 65 15.82 8.11 -22.91
C LEU A 65 15.13 9.33 -22.29
N ALA A 66 15.54 10.52 -22.73
CA ALA A 66 14.85 11.77 -22.44
C ALA A 66 13.79 12.03 -23.51
N LEU A 67 12.52 12.04 -23.12
CA LEU A 67 11.43 12.46 -23.99
C LEU A 67 11.12 13.94 -23.80
N SER A 68 10.64 14.59 -24.86
CA SER A 68 10.11 15.96 -24.75
C SER A 68 9.01 16.01 -23.68
N ARG A 69 9.01 17.08 -22.87
CA ARG A 69 7.95 17.33 -21.86
C ARG A 69 6.55 17.44 -22.47
N ARG A 70 6.45 17.72 -23.77
CA ARG A 70 5.17 17.76 -24.49
C ARG A 70 4.71 16.39 -24.99
N SER A 71 5.58 15.38 -24.95
CA SER A 71 5.32 14.03 -25.46
C SER A 71 4.12 13.38 -24.75
N PRO A 72 3.12 12.88 -25.49
CA PRO A 72 2.03 12.09 -24.92
C PRO A 72 2.54 10.83 -24.20
N SER A 73 3.58 10.18 -24.72
CA SER A 73 4.15 8.96 -24.14
C SER A 73 4.75 9.23 -22.76
N LEU A 74 5.45 10.36 -22.59
CA LEU A 74 6.00 10.75 -21.28
C LEU A 74 4.87 11.02 -20.27
N LYS A 75 3.82 11.74 -20.69
CA LYS A 75 2.65 12.02 -19.85
C LYS A 75 1.94 10.75 -19.41
N LEU A 76 1.88 9.73 -20.26
CA LEU A 76 1.31 8.43 -19.91
C LEU A 76 2.13 7.72 -18.82
N LEU A 77 3.45 7.66 -18.98
CA LEU A 77 4.34 7.05 -17.98
C LEU A 77 4.28 7.79 -16.64
N GLN A 78 4.21 9.13 -16.67
CA GLN A 78 4.03 9.96 -15.48
C GLN A 78 2.73 9.63 -14.76
N ARG A 79 1.60 9.56 -15.47
CA ARG A 79 0.30 9.19 -14.87
C ARG A 79 0.32 7.81 -14.24
N ALA A 80 0.93 6.83 -14.91
CA ALA A 80 1.07 5.48 -14.38
C ALA A 80 1.91 5.46 -13.09
N ARG A 81 3.04 6.18 -13.07
CA ARG A 81 3.88 6.34 -11.88
C ARG A 81 3.13 7.03 -10.75
N ASP A 82 2.48 8.15 -11.04
CA ASP A 82 1.78 8.95 -10.03
C ASP A 82 0.64 8.15 -9.40
N GLU A 83 -0.06 7.32 -10.19
CA GLU A 83 -1.07 6.39 -9.69
C GLU A 83 -0.46 5.28 -8.83
N ALA A 84 0.66 4.69 -9.24
CA ALA A 84 1.38 3.72 -8.43
C ALA A 84 1.87 4.31 -7.10
N HIS A 85 2.38 5.54 -7.13
CA HIS A 85 2.82 6.29 -5.95
C HIS A 85 1.64 6.61 -5.03
N ARG A 86 0.53 7.11 -5.58
CA ARG A 86 -0.72 7.39 -4.85
C ARG A 86 -1.24 6.14 -4.17
N PHE A 87 -1.26 5.01 -4.87
CA PHE A 87 -1.68 3.72 -4.31
C PHE A 87 -0.75 3.29 -3.17
N ALA A 88 0.57 3.33 -3.37
CA ALA A 88 1.55 2.93 -2.36
C ALA A 88 1.46 3.78 -1.07
N VAL A 89 1.32 5.10 -1.22
CA VAL A 89 1.13 6.04 -0.10
C VAL A 89 -0.18 5.76 0.63
N SER A 90 -1.29 5.62 -0.11
CA SER A 90 -2.62 5.37 0.46
C SER A 90 -2.67 4.03 1.22
N TYR A 91 -2.08 2.99 0.62
CA TYR A 91 -1.99 1.67 1.25
C TYR A 91 -1.13 1.69 2.51
N SER A 92 0.02 2.39 2.47
CA SER A 92 0.90 2.53 3.63
C SER A 92 0.25 3.32 4.77
N ARG A 93 -0.48 4.40 4.44
CA ARG A 93 -1.29 5.15 5.41
C ARG A 93 -2.36 4.26 6.06
N LYS A 94 -3.11 3.49 5.26
CA LYS A 94 -4.12 2.54 5.75
C LYS A 94 -3.50 1.47 6.66
N ARG A 95 -2.36 0.88 6.27
CA ARG A 95 -1.65 -0.11 7.09
C ARG A 95 -1.12 0.49 8.39
N ARG A 96 -0.54 1.68 8.34
CA ARG A 96 -0.03 2.38 9.53
C ARG A 96 -1.15 2.71 10.50
N SER A 97 -2.26 3.27 10.00
CA SER A 97 -3.47 3.50 10.78
C SER A 97 -3.94 2.21 11.46
N ARG A 98 -4.08 1.10 10.73
CA ARG A 98 -4.39 -0.24 11.28
C ARG A 98 -3.43 -0.69 12.39
N ARG A 99 -2.12 -0.45 12.23
CA ARG A 99 -1.14 -0.82 13.26
C ARG A 99 -1.28 0.04 14.52
N THR A 100 -1.39 1.36 14.37
CA THR A 100 -1.59 2.29 15.48
C THR A 100 -2.90 1.99 16.23
N ILE A 101 -3.98 1.67 15.51
CA ILE A 101 -5.23 1.19 16.10
C ILE A 101 -5.00 -0.02 16.97
N THR A 102 -4.26 -1.00 16.43
CA THR A 102 -3.97 -2.25 17.13
C THR A 102 -3.24 -1.99 18.44
N SER A 103 -2.24 -1.10 18.46
CA SER A 103 -1.47 -0.78 19.66
C SER A 103 -2.27 0.04 20.69
N GLU A 104 -3.11 0.97 20.26
CA GLU A 104 -3.89 1.80 21.18
C GLU A 104 -5.02 1.02 21.83
N LEU A 105 -5.74 0.19 21.06
CA LEU A 105 -6.78 -0.69 21.61
C LEU A 105 -6.20 -1.77 22.53
N LEU A 106 -4.97 -2.26 22.27
CA LEU A 106 -4.28 -3.21 23.15
C LEU A 106 -3.92 -2.62 24.51
N ALA A 107 -3.74 -1.30 24.60
CA ALA A 107 -3.41 -0.64 25.85
C ALA A 107 -4.64 -0.46 26.76
N ILE A 108 -5.85 -0.78 26.30
CA ILE A 108 -7.09 -0.66 27.08
C ILE A 108 -7.32 -1.97 27.85
N PRO A 109 -7.33 -1.94 29.19
CA PRO A 109 -7.62 -3.12 29.99
C PRO A 109 -8.99 -3.71 29.64
N GLY A 110 -9.04 -5.01 29.36
CA GLY A 110 -10.26 -5.72 28.94
C GLY A 110 -10.49 -5.77 27.43
N ILE A 111 -9.62 -5.20 26.60
CA ILE A 111 -9.68 -5.32 25.14
C ILE A 111 -8.63 -6.31 24.62
N GLY A 112 -9.07 -7.56 24.49
CA GLY A 112 -8.30 -8.63 23.84
C GLY A 112 -8.37 -8.60 22.31
N PRO A 113 -7.62 -9.49 21.63
CA PRO A 113 -7.52 -9.53 20.17
C PRO A 113 -8.86 -9.72 19.45
N ASN A 114 -9.80 -10.47 20.03
CA ASN A 114 -11.13 -10.72 19.45
C ASN A 114 -12.00 -9.46 19.44
N ARG A 115 -12.15 -8.79 20.59
CA ARG A 115 -12.91 -7.52 20.70
C ARG A 115 -12.35 -6.46 19.75
N ARG A 116 -11.03 -6.36 19.66
CA ARG A 116 -10.36 -5.47 18.70
C ARG A 116 -10.74 -5.76 17.25
N ARG A 117 -10.73 -7.03 16.84
CA ARG A 117 -11.11 -7.43 15.48
C ARG A 117 -12.53 -6.96 15.15
N VAL A 118 -13.47 -7.18 16.07
CA VAL A 118 -14.87 -6.77 15.92
C VAL A 118 -15.01 -5.25 15.74
N LEU A 119 -14.30 -4.44 16.55
CA LEU A 119 -14.28 -2.98 16.39
C LEU A 119 -13.73 -2.54 15.02
N LEU A 120 -12.62 -3.14 14.60
CA LEU A 120 -11.97 -2.82 13.33
C LEU A 120 -12.80 -3.25 12.11
N GLU A 121 -13.51 -4.36 12.20
CA GLU A 121 -14.41 -4.82 11.14
C GLU A 121 -15.63 -3.91 11.01
N ARG A 122 -16.22 -3.48 12.13
CA ARG A 122 -17.40 -2.60 12.13
C ARG A 122 -17.09 -1.17 11.69
N PHE A 123 -16.04 -0.57 12.24
CA PHE A 123 -15.76 0.86 12.11
C PHE A 123 -14.57 1.17 11.18
N GLY A 124 -13.86 0.15 10.70
CA GLY A 124 -12.81 0.24 9.69
C GLY A 124 -11.47 0.85 10.15
N SER A 125 -11.50 1.87 11.02
CA SER A 125 -10.31 2.61 11.48
C SER A 125 -10.45 3.19 12.90
N LEU A 126 -9.36 3.72 13.49
CA LEU A 126 -9.37 4.39 14.81
C LEU A 126 -10.28 5.58 14.77
N ALA A 127 -10.17 6.37 13.69
CA ALA A 127 -11.00 7.53 13.48
C ALA A 127 -12.46 7.12 13.48
N GLY A 128 -12.80 6.02 12.79
CA GLY A 128 -14.14 5.44 12.80
C GLY A 128 -14.60 5.02 14.21
N VAL A 129 -13.73 4.42 15.01
CA VAL A 129 -14.04 4.07 16.42
C VAL A 129 -14.18 5.33 17.28
N LYS A 130 -13.35 6.36 17.07
CA LYS A 130 -13.39 7.65 17.79
C LYS A 130 -14.66 8.46 17.47
N THR A 131 -15.19 8.30 16.27
CA THR A 131 -16.43 8.96 15.83
C THR A 131 -17.69 8.15 16.13
N ALA A 132 -17.54 6.90 16.57
CA ALA A 132 -18.66 6.05 16.95
C ALA A 132 -19.24 6.48 18.31
N THR A 133 -20.53 6.24 18.49
CA THR A 133 -21.20 6.44 19.77
C THR A 133 -20.95 5.26 20.71
N SER A 134 -21.06 5.49 22.02
CA SER A 134 -20.96 4.41 23.02
C SER A 134 -22.03 3.33 22.78
N ALA A 135 -23.21 3.71 22.31
CA ALA A 135 -24.30 2.80 21.95
C ALA A 135 -23.93 1.88 20.77
N GLU A 136 -23.34 2.42 19.70
CA GLU A 136 -22.90 1.63 18.54
C GLU A 136 -21.81 0.63 18.89
N ILE A 137 -20.90 1.01 19.79
CA ILE A 137 -19.85 0.10 20.29
C ILE A 137 -20.46 -0.96 21.21
N ALA A 138 -21.39 -0.59 22.10
CA ALA A 138 -22.04 -1.51 23.03
C ALA A 138 -22.95 -2.53 22.34
N ALA A 139 -23.46 -2.22 21.15
CA ALA A 139 -24.25 -3.15 20.33
C ALA A 139 -23.42 -4.32 19.77
N LEU A 140 -22.08 -4.25 19.84
CA LEU A 140 -21.20 -5.31 19.35
C LEU A 140 -21.11 -6.48 20.35
N PRO A 141 -20.98 -7.72 19.83
CA PRO A 141 -20.90 -8.90 20.69
C PRO A 141 -19.69 -8.83 21.62
N GLY A 142 -19.97 -9.00 22.91
CA GLY A 142 -18.95 -8.98 23.96
C GLY A 142 -18.56 -7.57 24.43
N PHE A 143 -19.29 -6.51 24.04
CA PHE A 143 -19.11 -5.16 24.56
C PHE A 143 -20.24 -4.79 25.53
N SER A 144 -19.90 -4.11 26.62
CA SER A 144 -20.88 -3.49 27.52
C SER A 144 -20.83 -1.98 27.36
N VAL A 145 -21.90 -1.28 27.75
CA VAL A 145 -21.97 0.20 27.72
C VAL A 145 -20.78 0.82 28.47
N LYS A 146 -20.48 0.32 29.68
CA LYS A 146 -19.33 0.76 30.48
C LYS A 146 -17.98 0.54 29.80
N LEU A 147 -17.85 -0.54 29.01
CA LEU A 147 -16.62 -0.80 28.26
C LEU A 147 -16.53 0.13 27.04
N ALA A 148 -17.64 0.38 26.36
CA ALA A 148 -17.73 1.29 25.22
C ALA A 148 -17.34 2.73 25.61
N GLU A 149 -17.88 3.24 26.71
CA GLU A 149 -17.53 4.56 27.27
C GLU A 149 -16.04 4.66 27.57
N ARG A 150 -15.50 3.66 28.29
CA ARG A 150 -14.07 3.61 28.63
C ARG A 150 -13.16 3.59 27.40
N ILE A 151 -13.59 2.92 26.32
CA ILE A 151 -12.85 2.93 25.06
C ILE A 151 -12.80 4.34 24.49
N LEU A 152 -13.96 5.01 24.37
CA LEU A 152 -14.04 6.36 23.82
C LEU A 152 -13.25 7.37 24.66
N ASP A 153 -13.39 7.33 25.99
CA ASP A 153 -12.65 8.20 26.92
C ASP A 153 -11.15 8.07 26.73
N ARG A 154 -10.64 6.82 26.69
CA ARG A 154 -9.20 6.57 26.55
C ARG A 154 -8.64 6.98 25.19
N LEU A 155 -9.48 6.97 24.16
CA LEU A 155 -9.14 7.39 22.80
C LEU A 155 -9.24 8.91 22.58
N GLN A 156 -10.02 9.63 23.41
CA GLN A 156 -10.16 11.09 23.40
C GLN A 156 -9.10 11.80 24.27
N LEU A 157 -8.69 11.21 25.40
CA LEU A 157 -7.70 11.77 26.34
C LEU A 157 -6.23 11.83 25.83
N ARG A 158 -5.96 11.48 24.56
CA ARG A 158 -4.60 11.38 23.98
C ARG A 158 -4.39 12.29 22.76
N VAL A 159 -5.10 13.43 22.71
CA VAL A 159 -4.80 14.50 21.74
C VAL A 159 -3.73 15.42 22.30
#